data_AF-A0A2G9MZU8-F1
#
_entry.id   AF-A0A2G9MZU8-F1
#
_cell.length_a   1.000
_cell.length_b   1.000
_cell.length_c   1.000
_cell.angle_alpha   90.00
_cell.angle_beta   90.00
_cell.angle_gamma   90.00
#
_symmetry.space_group_name_H-M   'P 1'
#
loop_
_entity.id
_entity.type
_entity.pdbx_description
1 polymer ?
#
loop_
_entity_poly.entity_id
_entity_poly.type
_entity_poly.pdbx_seq_one_letter_code
_entity_poly.pdbx_strand_id
1 'polypeptide(L)'
;FGVREEWIGNLKFNISDKEKTLIDCLYLPEYGGGLSETAKTFREKLDYEKLYGYAVRMKDLAVLKRLGYLLDILKVKTKIKGMLLEKIAGGYCLLDTCGANEGKKNKKWRVIENVEVEE
;
A
#
# COMPACT_ATOMS: atom_id res chain seq x y z
N PHE A 1 -2.14 -13.40 8.11
CA PHE A 1 -0.89 -12.89 8.72
C PHE A 1 -1.09 -11.42 9.07
N GLY A 2 -0.27 -10.86 9.95
CA GLY A 2 -0.39 -9.45 10.35
C GLY A 2 -1.67 -9.15 11.14
N VAL A 3 -2.02 -10.04 12.06
CA VAL A 3 -3.14 -9.86 12.98
C VAL A 3 -2.61 -9.83 14.41
N ARG A 4 -3.24 -9.03 15.24
CA ARG A 4 -3.06 -9.01 16.69
C ARG A 4 -4.38 -9.40 17.36
N GLU A 5 -4.27 -10.07 18.49
CA GLU A 5 -5.44 -10.46 19.29
C GLU A 5 -5.79 -9.31 20.24
N GLU A 6 -7.08 -8.99 20.34
CA GLU A 6 -7.63 -7.94 21.18
C GLU A 6 -8.83 -8.48 21.96
N TRP A 7 -9.20 -7.78 23.04
CA TRP A 7 -10.25 -8.18 23.96
C TRP A 7 -11.18 -7.02 24.28
N ILE A 8 -12.49 -7.28 24.27
CA ILE A 8 -13.50 -6.38 24.85
C ILE A 8 -14.33 -7.21 25.83
N GLY A 9 -14.11 -7.00 27.13
CA GLY A 9 -14.63 -7.88 28.17
C GLY A 9 -14.15 -9.32 27.95
N ASN A 10 -15.09 -10.25 27.82
CA ASN A 10 -14.79 -11.66 27.57
C ASN A 10 -14.74 -12.01 26.07
N LEU A 11 -14.98 -11.05 25.18
CA LEU A 11 -14.94 -11.27 23.74
C LEU A 11 -13.51 -11.14 23.23
N LYS A 12 -12.97 -12.24 22.72
CA LYS A 12 -11.69 -12.29 22.00
C LYS A 12 -11.91 -12.11 20.51
N PHE A 13 -11.17 -11.21 19.88
CA PHE A 13 -11.23 -11.02 18.43
C PHE A 13 -9.87 -10.62 17.86
N ASN A 14 -9.72 -10.76 16.54
CA ASN A 14 -8.49 -10.45 15.83
C ASN A 14 -8.66 -9.15 15.06
N ILE A 15 -7.66 -8.27 15.14
CA ILE A 15 -7.59 -7.05 14.33
C ILE A 15 -6.30 -7.11 13.51
N SER A 16 -6.33 -6.63 12.28
CA SER A 16 -5.11 -6.42 11.51
C SER A 16 -4.20 -5.41 12.22
N ASP A 17 -2.89 -5.66 12.18
CA ASP A 17 -1.94 -4.61 12.53
C ASP A 17 -1.88 -3.54 11.44
N LYS A 18 -1.27 -2.39 11.76
CA LYS A 18 -1.22 -1.24 10.87
C LYS A 18 -0.55 -1.53 9.53
N GLU A 19 0.53 -2.34 9.52
CA GLU A 19 1.21 -2.71 8.29
C GLU A 19 0.29 -3.57 7.41
N LYS A 20 -0.42 -4.54 8.01
CA LYS A 20 -1.36 -5.38 7.29
C LYS A 20 -2.54 -4.58 6.76
N THR A 21 -3.13 -3.70 7.57
CA THR A 21 -4.21 -2.80 7.14
C THR A 21 -3.78 -1.96 5.94
N LEU A 22 -2.59 -1.37 5.97
CA LEU A 22 -2.05 -0.59 4.84
C LEU A 22 -1.98 -1.46 3.58
N ILE A 23 -1.38 -2.66 3.68
CA ILE A 23 -1.28 -3.59 2.54
C ILE A 23 -2.64 -4.02 2.01
N ASP A 24 -3.64 -4.21 2.88
CA ASP A 24 -5.00 -4.54 2.46
C ASP A 24 -5.67 -3.41 1.70
N CYS A 25 -5.51 -2.17 2.16
CA CYS A 25 -6.01 -1.00 1.45
C CYS A 25 -5.28 -0.78 0.10
N LEU A 26 -4.01 -1.21 -0.04
CA LEU A 26 -3.34 -1.19 -1.34
C LEU A 26 -3.81 -2.30 -2.28
N TYR A 27 -4.27 -3.43 -1.73
CA TYR A 27 -4.78 -4.56 -2.49
C TYR A 27 -6.17 -4.27 -3.03
N LEU A 28 -7.05 -3.74 -2.17
CA LEU A 28 -8.42 -3.36 -2.50
C LEU A 28 -8.70 -1.91 -2.04
N PRO A 29 -8.23 -0.91 -2.80
CA PRO A 29 -8.41 0.51 -2.45
C PRO A 29 -9.85 0.90 -2.13
N GLU A 30 -10.83 0.28 -2.78
CA GLU A 30 -12.26 0.53 -2.56
C GLU A 30 -12.74 0.27 -1.13
N TYR A 31 -12.08 -0.62 -0.38
CA TYR A 31 -12.43 -0.87 1.03
C TYR A 31 -11.63 0.00 2.01
N GLY A 32 -10.60 0.71 1.51
CA GLY A 32 -9.76 1.62 2.29
C GLY A 32 -10.13 3.10 2.13
N GLY A 33 -11.21 3.42 1.40
CA GLY A 33 -11.54 4.81 1.05
C GLY A 33 -10.67 5.38 -0.08
N GLY A 34 -10.01 4.52 -0.85
CA GLY A 34 -9.06 4.88 -1.90
C GLY A 34 -7.61 5.03 -1.40
N LEU A 35 -6.71 5.30 -2.34
CA LEU A 35 -5.30 5.47 -2.05
C LEU A 35 -4.97 6.79 -1.36
N SER A 36 -5.79 7.83 -1.52
CA SER A 36 -5.61 9.08 -0.77
C SER A 36 -5.76 8.86 0.74
N GLU A 37 -6.79 8.12 1.16
CA GLU A 37 -6.96 7.73 2.57
C GLU A 37 -5.87 6.76 3.03
N THR A 38 -5.49 5.81 2.16
CA THR A 38 -4.40 4.87 2.47
C THR A 38 -3.07 5.61 2.69
N ALA A 39 -2.80 6.69 1.97
CA ALA A 39 -1.58 7.49 2.12
C ALA A 39 -1.48 8.15 3.51
N LYS A 40 -2.60 8.48 4.16
CA LYS A 40 -2.59 9.08 5.49
C LYS A 40 -2.02 8.15 6.56
N THR A 41 -2.05 6.83 6.33
CA THR A 41 -1.47 5.85 7.27
C THR A 41 0.04 5.99 7.44
N PHE A 42 0.74 6.64 6.50
CA PHE A 42 2.18 6.91 6.61
C PHE A 42 2.53 7.98 7.65
N ARG A 43 1.54 8.66 8.24
CA ARG A 43 1.73 9.55 9.40
C ARG A 43 1.99 8.76 10.69
N GLU A 44 1.60 7.49 10.72
CA GLU A 44 1.89 6.58 11.82
C GLU A 44 3.33 6.03 11.72
N LYS A 45 3.89 5.61 12.86
CA LYS A 45 5.20 4.96 12.89
C LYS A 45 5.10 3.55 12.31
N LEU A 46 5.48 3.32 11.07
CA LEU A 46 5.43 2.00 10.41
C LEU A 46 6.74 1.21 10.57
N ASP A 47 6.63 -0.12 10.65
CA ASP A 47 7.75 -1.03 10.43
C ASP A 47 7.86 -1.36 8.93
N TYR A 48 8.82 -0.74 8.24
CA TYR A 48 8.99 -0.91 6.80
C TYR A 48 9.46 -2.30 6.39
N GLU A 49 10.24 -3.01 7.21
CA GLU A 49 10.67 -4.37 6.88
C GLU A 49 9.49 -5.33 6.91
N LYS A 50 8.65 -5.18 7.93
CA LYS A 50 7.39 -5.92 8.05
C LYS A 50 6.42 -5.58 6.93
N LEU A 51 6.31 -4.29 6.59
CA LEU A 51 5.49 -3.82 5.47
C LEU A 51 5.92 -4.44 4.14
N TYR A 52 7.22 -4.47 3.87
CA TYR A 52 7.78 -5.14 2.69
C TYR A 52 7.48 -6.65 2.71
N GLY A 53 7.69 -7.32 3.84
CA GLY A 53 7.40 -8.74 3.99
C GLY A 53 5.94 -9.07 3.70
N TYR A 54 5.02 -8.21 4.15
CA TYR A 54 3.58 -8.35 3.90
C TYR A 54 3.22 -8.09 2.44
N ALA A 55 3.77 -7.03 1.84
CA ALA A 55 3.55 -6.70 0.44
C ALA A 55 3.99 -7.85 -0.49
N VAL A 56 5.18 -8.43 -0.26
CA VAL A 56 5.68 -9.58 -1.04
C VAL A 56 4.79 -10.82 -0.84
N ARG A 57 4.30 -11.04 0.39
CA ARG A 57 3.45 -12.19 0.71
C ARG A 57 2.08 -12.14 0.03
N MET A 58 1.59 -10.95 -0.36
CA MET A 58 0.35 -10.82 -1.12
C MET A 58 0.42 -11.43 -2.52
N LYS A 59 1.63 -11.58 -3.09
CA LYS A 59 1.86 -12.07 -4.47
C LYS A 59 1.11 -11.27 -5.55
N ASP A 60 0.82 -10.01 -5.25
CA ASP A 60 0.15 -9.08 -6.17
C ASP A 60 1.12 -7.96 -6.57
N LEU A 61 1.34 -7.82 -7.88
CA LEU A 61 2.28 -6.82 -8.40
C LEU A 61 1.73 -5.39 -8.29
N ALA A 62 0.42 -5.17 -8.34
CA ALA A 62 -0.17 -3.85 -8.17
C ALA A 62 0.06 -3.34 -6.75
N VAL A 63 -0.03 -4.21 -5.73
CA VAL A 63 0.30 -3.84 -4.34
C VAL A 63 1.74 -3.32 -4.22
N LEU A 64 2.71 -4.03 -4.81
CA LEU A 64 4.12 -3.61 -4.78
C LEU A 64 4.34 -2.26 -5.48
N LYS A 65 3.69 -2.08 -6.63
CA LYS A 65 3.78 -0.84 -7.44
C LYS A 65 3.16 0.35 -6.72
N ARG A 66 1.95 0.19 -6.16
CA ARG A 66 1.25 1.22 -5.39
C ARG A 66 2.03 1.60 -4.14
N LEU A 67 2.52 0.61 -3.39
CA LEU A 67 3.35 0.85 -2.20
C LEU A 67 4.60 1.66 -2.55
N GLY A 68 5.34 1.23 -3.57
CA GLY A 68 6.54 1.91 -4.02
C GLY A 68 6.29 3.35 -4.46
N TYR A 69 5.21 3.57 -5.22
CA TYR A 69 4.78 4.89 -5.64
C TYR A 69 4.49 5.81 -4.45
N LEU A 70 3.71 5.34 -3.47
CA LEU A 70 3.39 6.11 -2.26
C LEU A 70 4.65 6.47 -1.46
N LEU A 71 5.59 5.53 -1.31
CA LEU A 71 6.86 5.81 -0.62
C LEU A 71 7.73 6.86 -1.35
N ASP A 72 7.57 7.02 -2.66
CA ASP A 72 8.26 8.06 -3.42
C ASP A 72 7.57 9.42 -3.33
N ILE A 73 6.24 9.47 -3.54
CA ILE A 73 5.51 10.74 -3.51
C ILE A 73 5.53 11.37 -2.11
N LEU A 74 5.43 10.53 -1.06
CA LEU A 74 5.52 10.94 0.34
C LEU A 74 6.97 11.13 0.81
N LYS A 75 7.96 11.02 -0.08
CA LYS A 75 9.40 11.22 0.20
C LYS A 75 9.93 10.37 1.37
N VAL A 76 9.36 9.18 1.57
CA VAL A 76 9.74 8.27 2.65
C VAL A 76 11.14 7.71 2.38
N LYS A 77 12.03 7.90 3.35
CA LYS A 77 13.41 7.38 3.31
C LYS A 77 13.44 5.97 3.88
N THR A 78 13.41 4.97 2.99
CA THR A 78 13.49 3.56 3.37
C THR A 78 14.19 2.74 2.29
N LYS A 79 14.94 1.72 2.70
CA LYS A 79 15.66 0.80 1.81
C LYS A 79 14.72 -0.11 1.00
N ILE A 80 13.49 -0.32 1.48
CA ILE A 80 12.55 -1.25 0.82
C ILE A 80 12.15 -0.78 -0.58
N LYS A 81 12.31 0.50 -0.91
CA LYS A 81 12.03 1.01 -2.27
C LYS A 81 12.87 0.30 -3.34
N GLY A 82 14.16 0.06 -3.07
CA GLY A 82 15.01 -0.70 -3.99
C GLY A 82 14.53 -2.14 -4.12
N MET A 83 14.22 -2.78 -2.99
CA MET A 83 13.73 -4.16 -2.95
C MET A 83 12.39 -4.34 -3.68
N LEU A 84 11.50 -3.35 -3.59
CA LEU A 84 10.22 -3.33 -4.32
C LEU A 84 10.46 -3.18 -5.84
N LEU A 85 11.37 -2.30 -6.25
CA LEU A 85 11.71 -2.11 -7.67
C LEU A 85 12.24 -3.40 -8.33
N GLU A 86 13.01 -4.19 -7.61
CA GLU A 86 13.52 -5.48 -8.09
C GLU A 86 12.41 -6.53 -8.29
N LYS A 87 11.28 -6.39 -7.60
CA LYS A 87 10.16 -7.34 -7.63
C LYS A 87 9.07 -6.98 -8.63
N ILE A 88 8.92 -5.70 -8.97
CA ILE A 88 7.86 -5.28 -9.89
C ILE A 88 8.14 -5.74 -11.32
N ALA A 89 7.10 -6.19 -12.01
CA ALA A 89 7.16 -6.62 -13.41
C ALA A 89 5.82 -6.32 -14.13
N GLY A 90 5.76 -6.66 -15.42
CA GLY A 90 4.55 -6.56 -16.24
C GLY A 90 4.14 -5.13 -16.61
N GLY A 91 2.89 -4.98 -17.03
CA GLY A 91 2.31 -3.72 -17.51
C GLY A 91 1.99 -2.69 -16.42
N TYR A 92 1.26 -1.65 -16.80
CA TYR A 92 0.81 -0.61 -15.87
C TYR A 92 -0.42 -1.08 -15.08
N CYS A 93 -0.58 -0.60 -13.86
CA CYS A 93 -1.84 -0.71 -13.09
C CYS A 93 -2.35 0.68 -12.72
N LEU A 94 -3.66 0.80 -12.48
CA LEU A 94 -4.23 2.02 -11.90
C LEU A 94 -3.65 2.23 -10.50
N LEU A 95 -3.31 3.47 -10.18
CA LEU A 95 -2.90 3.86 -8.85
C LEU A 95 -4.06 3.57 -7.88
N ASP A 96 -5.24 4.10 -8.16
CA ASP A 96 -6.45 3.87 -7.37
C ASP A 96 -7.57 3.26 -8.24
N THR A 97 -8.25 2.22 -7.75
CA THR A 97 -9.39 1.61 -8.45
C THR A 97 -10.68 2.43 -8.34
N CYS A 98 -10.75 3.40 -7.42
CA CYS A 98 -11.91 4.25 -7.19
C CYS A 98 -11.94 5.50 -8.08
N GLY A 99 -10.82 5.83 -8.72
CA GLY A 99 -10.66 7.01 -9.58
C GLY A 99 -11.05 6.76 -11.05
N ALA A 100 -10.69 7.73 -11.91
CA ALA A 100 -10.87 7.58 -13.35
C ALA A 100 -9.98 6.46 -13.92
N ASN A 101 -10.35 5.85 -15.04
CA ASN A 101 -9.52 4.81 -15.69
C ASN A 101 -8.39 5.39 -16.56
N GLU A 102 -8.04 6.66 -16.38
CA GLU A 102 -7.04 7.39 -17.15
C GLU A 102 -6.19 8.28 -16.22
N GLY A 103 -4.99 8.62 -16.69
CA GLY A 103 -4.07 9.41 -15.89
C GLY A 103 -2.64 9.40 -16.41
N LYS A 104 -1.75 10.12 -15.72
CA LYS A 104 -0.34 10.21 -16.09
C LYS A 104 0.38 8.89 -15.78
N LYS A 105 1.21 8.42 -16.71
CA LYS A 105 1.96 7.17 -16.52
C LYS A 105 3.26 7.41 -15.75
N ASN A 106 3.36 6.82 -14.57
CA ASN A 106 4.61 6.73 -13.81
C ASN A 106 5.44 5.54 -14.32
N LYS A 107 6.51 5.81 -15.07
CA LYS A 107 7.35 4.74 -15.65
C LYS A 107 8.11 3.94 -14.60
N LYS A 108 8.52 4.57 -13.50
CA LYS A 108 9.33 3.95 -12.45
C LYS A 108 8.57 2.83 -11.75
N TRP A 109 7.35 3.13 -11.30
CA TRP A 109 6.51 2.17 -10.59
C TRP A 109 5.47 1.48 -11.48
N ARG A 110 5.37 1.87 -12.75
CA ARG A 110 4.39 1.34 -13.71
C ARG A 110 2.96 1.50 -13.17
N VAL A 111 2.65 2.69 -12.65
CA VAL A 111 1.31 3.07 -12.21
C VAL A 111 0.73 4.15 -13.10
N ILE A 112 -0.58 4.17 -13.26
CA ILE A 112 -1.34 5.26 -13.87
C ILE A 112 -1.84 6.14 -12.73
N GLU A 113 -1.25 7.33 -12.60
CA GLU A 113 -1.60 8.36 -11.61
C GLU A 113 -2.96 8.95 -12.00
N ASN A 114 -4.02 8.33 -11.50
CA ASN A 114 -5.41 8.63 -11.84
C ASN A 114 -6.21 9.30 -10.70
N VAL A 115 -5.53 9.61 -9.59
CA VAL A 115 -6.03 10.37 -8.45
C VAL A 115 -4.92 11.29 -7.96
N GLU A 116 -5.30 12.45 -7.42
CA GLU A 116 -4.36 13.27 -6.67
C GLU A 116 -4.13 12.65 -5.29
N VAL A 117 -2.86 12.48 -4.93
CA VAL A 117 -2.46 12.06 -3.59
C VAL A 117 -2.03 13.32 -2.87
N GLU A 118 -2.87 13.81 -1.96
CA GLU A 118 -2.56 14.96 -1.10
C GLU A 118 -1.47 14.57 -0.07
N GLU A 119 -0.53 15.48 0.20
CA GLU A 119 0.49 15.34 1.26
C GLU A 119 -0.14 15.43 2.68
#